data_AF-A0A1G0KT23-F1
#
_entry.id   AF-A0A1G0KT23-F1
#
_cell.length_a   1.000
_cell.length_b   1.000
_cell.length_c   1.000
_cell.angle_alpha   90.00
_cell.angle_beta   90.00
_cell.angle_gamma   90.00
#
_symmetry.space_group_name_H-M   'P 1'
#
loop_
_entity.id
_entity.type
_entity.pdbx_description
1 polymer ?
#
loop_
_entity_poly.entity_id
_entity_poly.type
_entity_poly.pdbx_seq_one_letter_code
_entity_poly.pdbx_strand_id
1 'polypeptide(L)'
;MRMPRTLARIRVRKVVCAACRAPEGLIVCGARHFDRVMLGQMASAGVSARELEQGFIDQGGAFLTREDAYRVAVDSGQVGAGTESLLISEDLY
;
A
#
# COMPACT_ATOMS: atom_id res chain seq x y z
N MET A 1 -12.13 43.05 -5.65
CA MET A 1 -13.03 41.87 -5.54
C MET A 1 -12.23 40.63 -5.93
N ARG A 2 -12.24 39.58 -5.11
CA ARG A 2 -11.29 38.44 -5.13
C ARG A 2 -11.41 37.57 -6.38
N MET A 3 -10.27 37.17 -6.94
CA MET A 3 -10.13 36.13 -7.96
C MET A 3 -10.27 34.73 -7.32
N PRO A 4 -11.01 33.78 -7.91
CA PRO A 4 -10.98 32.39 -7.47
C PRO A 4 -9.78 31.70 -8.13
N ARG A 5 -8.74 31.41 -7.34
CA ARG A 5 -7.72 30.41 -7.72
C ARG A 5 -8.13 29.08 -7.09
N THR A 6 -8.90 28.28 -7.81
CA THR A 6 -9.05 26.86 -7.49
C THR A 6 -7.73 26.20 -7.89
N LEU A 7 -6.74 26.21 -6.99
CA LEU A 7 -5.57 25.37 -7.15
C LEU A 7 -6.08 23.93 -7.16
N ALA A 8 -5.92 23.24 -8.29
CA ALA A 8 -6.13 21.80 -8.36
C ALA A 8 -5.39 21.18 -7.17
N ARG A 9 -6.13 20.53 -6.28
CA ARG A 9 -5.57 19.95 -5.07
C ARG A 9 -4.53 18.92 -5.51
N ILE A 10 -3.24 19.23 -5.35
CA ILE A 10 -2.16 18.25 -5.58
C ILE A 10 -2.47 17.07 -4.66
N ARG A 11 -2.89 15.94 -5.24
CA ARG A 11 -3.16 14.74 -4.45
C ARG A 11 -1.82 14.14 -4.09
N VAL A 12 -1.39 14.38 -2.86
CA VAL A 12 -0.26 13.68 -2.25
C VAL A 12 -0.55 12.18 -2.31
N ARG A 13 0.36 11.41 -2.90
CA ARG A 13 0.26 9.96 -3.03
C ARG A 13 0.28 9.34 -1.64
N LYS A 14 -0.56 8.34 -1.39
CA LYS A 14 -0.68 7.68 -0.09
C LYS A 14 -0.67 6.18 -0.26
N VAL A 15 -0.04 5.50 0.69
CA VAL A 15 -0.20 4.07 0.90
C VAL A 15 -1.62 3.83 1.44
N VAL A 16 -2.35 2.91 0.83
CA VAL A 16 -3.75 2.63 1.19
C VAL A 16 -3.86 1.41 2.09
N CYS A 17 -3.28 0.28 1.67
CA CYS A 17 -3.34 -0.96 2.44
C CYS A 17 -2.24 -1.95 2.03
N ALA A 18 -2.08 -3.00 2.83
CA ALA A 18 -1.16 -4.09 2.54
C ALA A 18 -1.63 -4.90 1.33
N ALA A 19 -0.67 -5.37 0.55
CA ALA A 19 -0.90 -6.16 -0.64
C ALA A 19 0.12 -7.29 -0.79
N CYS A 20 -0.33 -8.39 -1.39
CA CYS A 20 0.51 -9.50 -1.81
C CYS A 20 0.34 -9.69 -3.33
N ARG A 21 1.45 -9.69 -4.08
CA ARG A 21 1.47 -9.88 -5.52
C ARG A 21 2.00 -11.27 -5.88
N ALA A 22 1.22 -12.01 -6.66
CA ALA A 22 1.61 -13.30 -7.20
C ALA A 22 2.46 -13.14 -8.48
N PRO A 23 3.29 -14.13 -8.85
CA PRO A 23 4.11 -14.08 -10.06
C PRO A 23 3.31 -13.83 -11.35
N GLU A 24 2.08 -14.34 -11.41
CA GLU A 24 1.13 -14.15 -12.52
C GLU A 24 0.48 -12.74 -12.54
N GLY A 25 0.80 -11.88 -11.58
CA GLY A 25 0.34 -10.49 -11.52
C GLY A 25 -0.93 -10.25 -10.71
N LEU A 26 -1.53 -11.30 -10.14
CA LEU A 26 -2.66 -11.14 -9.21
C LEU A 26 -2.21 -10.38 -7.96
N ILE A 27 -2.97 -9.37 -7.56
CA ILE A 27 -2.74 -8.59 -6.33
C ILE A 27 -3.89 -8.85 -5.37
N VAL A 28 -3.59 -9.35 -4.17
CA VAL A 28 -4.56 -9.55 -3.10
C VAL A 28 -4.31 -8.52 -2.00
N CYS A 29 -5.36 -7.79 -1.62
CA CYS A 29 -5.28 -6.71 -0.64
C CYS A 29 -5.83 -7.14 0.73
N GLY A 30 -5.34 -6.51 1.80
CA GLY A 30 -5.84 -6.71 3.17
C GLY A 30 -5.49 -5.52 4.05
N ALA A 31 -6.09 -5.43 5.25
CA ALA A 31 -5.76 -4.35 6.19
C ALA A 31 -4.29 -4.44 6.65
N ARG A 32 -3.81 -5.68 6.79
CA ARG A 32 -2.39 -6.04 6.98
C ARG A 32 -2.06 -7.31 6.19
N HIS A 33 -0.78 -7.61 6.02
CA HIS A 33 -0.38 -8.86 5.34
C HIS A 33 -0.96 -10.07 6.05
N PHE A 34 -1.55 -10.99 5.27
CA PHE A 34 -2.14 -12.26 5.74
C PHE A 34 -3.18 -12.10 6.86
N ASP A 35 -3.90 -10.98 6.90
CA ASP A 35 -5.09 -10.90 7.72
C ASP A 35 -6.18 -11.89 7.24
N ARG A 36 -7.23 -12.04 8.05
CA ARG A 36 -8.34 -12.97 7.74
C ARG A 36 -9.00 -12.69 6.39
N VAL A 37 -9.01 -11.43 5.93
CA VAL A 37 -9.66 -11.03 4.68
C VAL A 37 -8.77 -11.40 3.49
N MET A 38 -7.47 -11.10 3.56
CA MET A 38 -6.46 -11.48 2.57
C MET A 38 -6.38 -13.00 2.43
N LEU A 39 -6.30 -13.74 3.55
CA LEU A 39 -6.26 -15.20 3.51
C LEU A 39 -7.51 -15.82 2.89
N GLY A 40 -8.70 -15.27 3.18
CA GLY A 40 -9.95 -15.74 2.57
C GLY A 40 -9.98 -15.52 1.04
N GLN A 41 -9.48 -14.37 0.57
CA GLN A 41 -9.35 -14.10 -0.86
C GLN A 41 -8.33 -15.01 -1.53
N MET A 42 -7.17 -15.23 -0.89
CA MET A 42 -6.14 -16.15 -1.40
C MET A 42 -6.66 -17.58 -1.53
N ALA A 43 -7.35 -18.08 -0.50
CA ALA A 43 -7.96 -19.41 -0.54
C ALA A 43 -9.00 -19.52 -1.67
N SER A 44 -9.81 -18.48 -1.87
CA SER A 44 -10.83 -18.45 -2.93
C SER A 44 -10.20 -18.37 -4.33
N ALA A 45 -9.05 -17.71 -4.46
CA ALA A 45 -8.30 -17.59 -5.71
C ALA A 45 -7.37 -18.79 -6.00
N GLY A 46 -7.22 -19.73 -5.06
CA GLY A 46 -6.30 -20.86 -5.20
C GLY A 46 -4.81 -20.48 -5.12
N VAL A 47 -4.48 -19.38 -4.45
CA VAL A 47 -3.15 -18.78 -4.42
C VAL A 47 -2.43 -19.12 -3.12
N SER A 48 -1.20 -19.63 -3.22
CA SER A 48 -0.36 -19.98 -2.08
C SER A 48 0.41 -18.76 -1.56
N ALA A 49 0.53 -18.64 -0.23
CA ALA A 49 1.32 -17.58 0.41
C ALA A 49 2.84 -17.67 0.16
N ARG A 50 3.35 -18.82 -0.28
CA ARG A 50 4.80 -19.07 -0.39
C ARG A 50 5.49 -18.28 -1.50
N GLU A 51 4.75 -17.84 -2.51
CA GLU A 51 5.31 -17.25 -3.73
C GLU A 51 4.93 -15.77 -3.89
N LEU A 52 4.38 -15.16 -2.85
CA LEU A 52 3.86 -13.79 -2.92
C LEU A 52 4.89 -12.76 -2.50
N GLU A 53 5.07 -11.77 -3.36
CA GLU A 53 5.78 -10.54 -3.03
C GLU A 53 4.89 -9.66 -2.15
N GLN A 54 5.37 -9.35 -0.96
CA GLN A 54 4.66 -8.51 0.00
C GLN A 54 4.98 -7.04 -0.24
N GLY A 55 3.95 -6.22 -0.27
CA GLY A 55 4.04 -4.79 -0.51
C GLY A 55 2.76 -4.08 -0.11
N PHE A 56 2.43 -3.00 -0.80
CA PHE A 56 1.25 -2.19 -0.56
C PHE A 56 0.64 -1.73 -1.87
N ILE A 57 -0.57 -1.16 -1.82
CA ILE A 57 -1.11 -0.40 -2.94
C ILE A 57 -1.29 1.07 -2.57
N ASP A 58 -1.24 1.93 -3.57
CA ASP A 58 -1.58 3.35 -3.44
C ASP A 58 -3.02 3.66 -3.84
N GLN A 59 -3.40 4.94 -3.81
CA GLN A 59 -4.73 5.40 -4.22
C GLN A 59 -5.06 5.21 -5.72
N GLY A 60 -4.06 4.88 -6.54
CA GLY A 60 -4.21 4.53 -7.95
C GLY A 60 -4.26 3.03 -8.21
N GLY A 61 -4.15 2.19 -7.17
CA GLY A 61 -4.07 0.74 -7.29
C GLY A 61 -2.71 0.24 -7.76
N ALA A 62 -1.67 1.08 -7.75
CA ALA A 62 -0.32 0.66 -8.11
C ALA A 62 0.32 -0.11 -6.95
N PHE A 63 0.86 -1.30 -7.25
CA PHE A 63 1.64 -2.07 -6.29
C PHE A 63 2.96 -1.36 -5.99
N LEU A 64 3.29 -1.31 -4.71
CA LEU A 64 4.52 -0.74 -4.16
C LEU A 64 5.25 -1.83 -3.39
N THR A 65 6.56 -1.95 -3.59
CA THR A 65 7.40 -2.72 -2.66
C THR A 65 7.39 -2.05 -1.30
N ARG A 66 7.92 -2.72 -0.27
CA ARG A 66 8.01 -2.13 1.08
C ARG A 66 8.85 -0.85 1.11
N GLU A 67 9.93 -0.82 0.34
CA GLU A 67 10.83 0.32 0.20
C GLU A 67 10.10 1.49 -0.47
N ASP A 68 9.39 1.22 -1.57
CA ASP A 68 8.64 2.24 -2.30
C ASP A 68 7.48 2.78 -1.46
N ALA A 69 6.78 1.88 -0.75
CA ALA A 69 5.70 2.24 0.15
C ALA A 69 6.18 3.08 1.33
N TYR A 70 7.34 2.76 1.91
CA TYR A 70 7.95 3.57 2.97
C TYR A 70 8.18 5.01 2.52
N ARG A 71 8.80 5.19 1.34
CA ARG A 71 9.03 6.53 0.77
C ARG A 71 7.72 7.30 0.58
N VAL A 72 6.69 6.65 0.01
CA VAL A 72 5.36 7.27 -0.15
C VAL A 72 4.71 7.61 1.19
N ALA A 73 4.81 6.74 2.19
CA ALA A 73 4.23 6.95 3.51
C ALA A 73 4.90 8.11 4.25
N VAL A 74 6.23 8.23 4.17
CA VAL A 74 6.99 9.36 4.74
C VAL A 74 6.65 10.66 4.00
N ASP A 75 6.72 10.67 2.66
CA ASP A 75 6.45 11.85 1.84
C ASP A 75 5.02 12.39 2.04
N SER A 76 4.09 11.51 2.39
CA SER A 76 2.70 11.86 2.66
C SER A 76 2.36 12.16 4.11
N GLY A 77 3.33 12.00 5.01
CA GLY A 77 3.17 12.17 6.45
C GLY A 77 2.26 11.12 7.09
N GLN A 78 2.08 9.95 6.47
CA GLN A 78 1.39 8.82 7.09
C GLN A 78 2.23 8.20 8.21
N VAL A 79 3.55 8.21 8.05
CA VAL A 79 4.51 7.73 9.05
C VAL A 79 5.64 8.75 9.20
N GLY A 80 6.32 8.73 10.35
CA GLY A 80 7.52 9.52 10.57
C GLY A 80 8.73 8.92 9.84
N ALA A 81 9.69 9.76 9.45
CA ALA A 81 10.99 9.29 8.97
C ALA A 81 11.76 8.61 10.13
N GLY A 82 11.88 7.29 10.09
CA GLY A 82 12.65 6.49 11.03
C GLY A 82 14.02 6.06 10.49
N THR A 83 14.73 5.24 11.27
CA THR A 83 15.98 4.58 10.83
C THR A 83 15.74 3.40 9.89
N GLU A 84 14.50 2.94 9.78
CA GLU A 84 14.11 1.86 8.88
C GLU A 84 13.90 2.38 7.45
N SER A 85 14.02 1.47 6.49
CA SER A 85 13.82 1.74 5.05
C SER A 85 12.66 0.95 4.45
N LEU A 86 11.96 0.15 5.26
CA LEU A 86 10.87 -0.74 4.86
C LEU A 86 9.63 -0.39 5.65
N LEU A 87 8.48 -0.31 4.97
CA LEU A 87 7.20 -0.17 5.63
C LEU A 87 6.68 -1.54 6.07
N ILE A 88 6.27 -1.65 7.34
CA ILE A 88 5.47 -2.77 7.83
C ILE A 88 4.01 -2.34 7.96
N SER A 89 3.07 -3.29 7.84
CA SER A 89 1.64 -2.97 7.81
C SER A 89 1.13 -2.29 9.08
N GLU A 90 1.75 -2.61 10.20
CA GLU A 90 1.49 -2.09 11.53
C GLU A 90 1.83 -0.60 11.66
N ASP A 91 2.68 -0.04 10.79
CA ASP A 91 3.05 1.38 10.84
C ASP A 91 1.90 2.32 10.45
N LEU A 92 0.84 1.80 9.82
CA LEU A 92 -0.23 2.60 9.23
C LEU A 92 -1.39 2.93 10.19
N TYR A 93 -1.39 2.46 11.45
CA TYR A 93 -2.48 2.69 12.41
C TYR A 93 -2.07 2.72 13.88
#